data_AF-A0A8H4XD24-F1
#
_entry.id   AF-A0A8H4XD24-F1
#
_cell.length_a   1.000
_cell.length_b   1.000
_cell.length_c   1.000
_cell.angle_alpha   90.00
_cell.angle_beta   90.00
_cell.angle_gamma   90.00
#
_symmetry.space_group_name_H-M   'P 1'
#
loop_
_entity.id
_entity.type
_entity.pdbx_description
1 polymer ?
#
loop_
_entity_poly.entity_id
_entity_poly.type
_entity_poly.pdbx_seq_one_letter_code
_entity_poly.pdbx_strand_id
1 'polypeptide(L)'
;MRTTICKRIDQHLRKDLDHAKAAMETPELFRKWIHDTSYTTFGDSQDGMSWFVGGLPRDWSGTMSFLADGGFEPKRLEFLNERMFKHHIGRWKQMEAKLHIEIALSTSALMTIDFQGVLAPDEIQLRFSPAFDDGKQSLDDLGGFDVLVARSPAHLPSDIQKVKAAFKPELRQFKNVIIFSSLGDESLASKLSGGDYDGDKAWVCWDPDIVDNFESADMASKVSFEEYFRPNIQKTGILASRYGKPHYLDTLLEEAFNFHLSPSFMGICTSYKESLAYHEGSIGNETTVRLSILLSELVDQEKSGFEFDDNVWYRIRKEICGGKMFLKAPAYKSGDPAALAISTQVIDILKHSIQERIQNGLTEFSNHCIGSGIGPDKPVLTTFNADLVSYWNDFEKEAEQITSQFEPSSP
;
A
#
# COMPACT_ATOMS: atom_id res chain seq x y z
N MET A 1 -1.08 -6.29 -21.62
CA MET A 1 -1.01 -5.69 -20.26
C MET A 1 -2.29 -5.83 -19.40
N ARG A 2 -3.44 -5.21 -19.71
CA ARG A 2 -4.65 -5.26 -18.84
C ARG A 2 -5.02 -6.68 -18.37
N THR A 3 -5.13 -7.63 -19.30
CA THR A 3 -5.45 -9.03 -19.00
C THR A 3 -4.41 -9.70 -18.09
N THR A 4 -3.14 -9.34 -18.24
CA THR A 4 -2.03 -9.83 -17.40
C THR A 4 -2.26 -9.44 -15.95
N ILE A 5 -2.58 -8.17 -15.68
CA ILE A 5 -2.83 -7.69 -14.32
C ILE A 5 -4.08 -8.33 -13.72
N CYS A 6 -5.18 -8.46 -14.47
CA CYS A 6 -6.37 -9.19 -14.01
C CYS A 6 -6.05 -10.65 -13.63
N LYS A 7 -5.25 -11.36 -14.44
CA LYS A 7 -4.83 -12.73 -14.13
C LYS A 7 -4.02 -12.81 -12.84
N ARG A 8 -3.15 -11.82 -12.56
CA ARG A 8 -2.36 -11.77 -11.33
C ARG A 8 -3.21 -11.54 -10.10
N ILE A 9 -4.17 -10.63 -10.20
CA ILE A 9 -5.19 -10.42 -9.15
C ILE A 9 -5.91 -11.74 -8.86
N ASP A 10 -6.38 -12.42 -9.91
CA ASP A 10 -7.07 -13.71 -9.78
C ASP A 10 -6.18 -14.77 -9.10
N GLN A 11 -4.91 -14.87 -9.50
CA GLN A 11 -3.96 -15.81 -8.90
C GLN A 11 -3.64 -15.48 -7.45
N HIS A 12 -3.43 -14.20 -7.12
CA HIS A 12 -3.14 -13.75 -5.76
C HIS A 12 -4.33 -14.04 -4.82
N LEU A 13 -5.55 -13.63 -5.21
CA LEU A 13 -6.76 -13.86 -4.40
C LEU A 13 -7.05 -15.36 -4.20
N ARG A 14 -6.83 -16.19 -5.24
CA ARG A 14 -6.97 -17.65 -5.12
C ARG A 14 -5.93 -18.25 -4.19
N LYS A 15 -4.66 -17.87 -4.33
CA LYS A 15 -3.58 -18.35 -3.48
C LYS A 15 -3.82 -17.95 -2.01
N ASP A 16 -4.25 -16.72 -1.76
CA ASP A 16 -4.58 -16.21 -0.42
C ASP A 16 -5.76 -17.01 0.18
N LEU A 17 -6.82 -17.26 -0.60
CA LEU A 17 -7.95 -18.09 -0.18
C LEU A 17 -7.55 -19.54 0.12
N ASP A 18 -6.76 -20.17 -0.76
CA ASP A 18 -6.32 -21.55 -0.58
C ASP A 18 -5.39 -21.67 0.63
N HIS A 19 -4.53 -20.67 0.85
CA HIS A 19 -3.69 -20.58 2.03
C HIS A 19 -4.54 -20.45 3.32
N ALA A 20 -5.60 -19.63 3.29
CA ALA A 20 -6.52 -19.50 4.42
C ALA A 20 -7.31 -20.79 4.71
N LYS A 21 -7.78 -21.52 3.68
CA LYS A 21 -8.43 -22.83 3.85
C LYS A 21 -7.46 -23.85 4.44
N ALA A 22 -6.24 -23.95 3.90
CA ALA A 22 -5.22 -24.87 4.38
C ALA A 22 -4.83 -24.58 5.84
N ALA A 23 -4.80 -23.30 6.22
CA ALA A 23 -4.54 -22.89 7.59
C ALA A 23 -5.57 -23.43 8.60
N MET A 24 -6.81 -23.71 8.17
CA MET A 24 -7.85 -24.22 9.07
C MET A 24 -7.73 -25.72 9.37
N GLU A 25 -6.86 -26.46 8.66
CA GLU A 25 -6.76 -27.92 8.81
C GLU A 25 -6.05 -28.34 10.10
N THR A 26 -5.03 -27.60 10.51
CA THR A 26 -4.18 -27.94 11.67
C THR A 26 -3.84 -26.70 12.48
N PRO A 27 -3.80 -26.76 13.83
CA PRO A 27 -3.44 -25.63 14.67
C PRO A 27 -2.09 -24.98 14.31
N GLU A 28 -1.10 -25.76 13.88
CA GLU A 28 0.23 -25.28 13.53
C GLU A 28 0.21 -24.42 12.25
N LEU A 29 -0.49 -24.88 11.21
CA LEU A 29 -0.70 -24.10 9.99
C LEU A 29 -1.53 -22.85 10.28
N PHE A 30 -2.50 -22.94 11.18
CA PHE A 30 -3.27 -21.78 11.62
C PHE A 30 -2.38 -20.74 12.32
N ARG A 31 -1.50 -21.19 13.24
CA ARG A 31 -0.53 -20.32 13.92
C ARG A 31 0.44 -19.67 12.95
N LYS A 32 0.93 -20.42 11.97
CA LYS A 32 1.75 -19.88 10.89
C LYS A 32 0.99 -18.82 10.08
N TRP A 33 -0.25 -19.11 9.70
CA TRP A 33 -1.09 -18.17 8.96
C TRP A 33 -1.32 -16.87 9.74
N ILE A 34 -1.60 -16.95 11.05
CA ILE A 34 -1.74 -15.74 11.90
C ILE A 34 -0.45 -14.92 11.84
N HIS A 35 0.71 -15.57 11.99
CA HIS A 35 2.00 -14.90 11.95
C HIS A 35 2.24 -14.22 10.58
N ASP A 36 2.06 -14.95 9.48
CA ASP A 36 2.30 -14.48 8.11
C ASP A 36 1.32 -13.36 7.69
N THR A 37 0.12 -13.34 8.29
CA THR A 37 -0.90 -12.33 8.00
C THR A 37 -0.93 -11.17 9.00
N SER A 38 -0.25 -11.32 10.14
CA SER A 38 -0.04 -10.27 11.11
C SER A 38 1.05 -9.31 10.64
N TYR A 39 0.86 -8.03 10.91
CA TYR A 39 1.98 -7.11 10.86
C TYR A 39 2.82 -7.39 12.10
N THR A 40 4.09 -7.74 11.94
CA THR A 40 5.03 -7.68 13.06
C THR A 40 5.08 -6.23 13.50
N THR A 41 4.37 -5.88 14.56
CA THR A 41 4.55 -4.59 15.21
C THR A 41 5.99 -4.61 15.72
N PHE A 42 6.89 -3.92 15.03
CA PHE A 42 8.19 -3.55 15.58
C PHE A 42 7.89 -2.74 16.85
N GLY A 43 7.85 -3.41 18.01
CA GLY A 43 7.26 -2.84 19.22
C GLY A 43 6.75 -3.82 20.26
N ASP A 44 6.78 -5.14 20.04
CA ASP A 44 6.67 -6.13 21.14
C ASP A 44 7.92 -6.16 22.05
N SER A 45 8.75 -5.11 21.99
CA SER A 45 9.68 -4.75 23.04
C SER A 45 8.91 -4.28 24.27
N GLN A 46 8.59 -5.22 25.16
CA GLN A 46 8.66 -5.04 26.61
C GLN A 46 8.02 -3.77 27.23
N ASP A 47 6.88 -3.28 26.75
CA ASP A 47 6.09 -2.36 27.57
C ASP A 47 5.10 -3.17 28.40
N GLY A 48 5.31 -3.16 29.72
CA GLY A 48 4.55 -3.87 30.76
C GLY A 48 3.08 -3.44 30.91
N MET A 49 2.41 -3.08 29.81
CA MET A 49 0.97 -2.93 29.76
C MET A 49 0.29 -4.27 29.45
N SER A 50 -0.74 -4.56 30.23
CA SER A 50 -1.59 -5.73 30.06
C SER A 50 -2.11 -5.79 28.62
N TRP A 51 -1.56 -6.71 27.83
CA TRP A 51 -1.95 -7.04 26.47
C TRP A 51 -3.39 -7.60 26.38
N PHE A 52 -4.02 -7.90 27.53
CA PHE A 52 -5.41 -8.29 27.66
C PHE A 52 -6.36 -7.11 27.88
N VAL A 53 -7.50 -7.16 27.20
CA VAL A 53 -8.67 -6.32 27.47
C VAL A 53 -9.79 -7.24 27.96
N GLY A 54 -10.01 -7.25 29.28
CA GLY A 54 -10.89 -8.22 29.92
C GLY A 54 -10.28 -9.62 29.88
N GLY A 55 -11.00 -10.58 29.29
CA GLY A 55 -10.59 -12.00 29.25
C GLY A 55 -9.80 -12.42 28.00
N LEU A 56 -9.55 -11.53 27.03
CA LEU A 56 -8.84 -11.87 25.80
C LEU A 56 -7.78 -10.80 25.45
N PRO A 57 -6.75 -11.15 24.66
CA PRO A 57 -5.82 -10.19 24.08
C PRO A 57 -6.51 -9.08 23.29
N ARG A 58 -5.92 -7.88 23.27
CA ARG A 58 -6.49 -6.70 22.59
C ARG A 58 -6.55 -6.85 21.08
N ASP A 59 -5.51 -7.41 20.49
CA ASP A 59 -5.32 -7.54 19.06
C ASP A 59 -5.91 -8.86 18.54
N TRP A 60 -6.27 -8.87 17.27
CA TRP A 60 -6.87 -10.03 16.64
C TRP A 60 -5.87 -11.20 16.57
N SER A 61 -4.59 -10.92 16.27
CA SER A 61 -3.51 -11.90 16.14
C SER A 61 -3.23 -12.58 17.49
N GLY A 62 -3.12 -11.78 18.55
CA GLY A 62 -2.98 -12.26 19.92
C GLY A 62 -4.19 -13.08 20.35
N THR A 63 -5.42 -12.62 20.06
CA THR A 63 -6.62 -13.40 20.43
C THR A 63 -6.64 -14.77 19.73
N MET A 64 -6.44 -14.81 18.42
CA MET A 64 -6.46 -16.07 17.67
C MET A 64 -5.32 -16.99 18.09
N SER A 65 -4.13 -16.43 18.32
CA SER A 65 -2.96 -17.18 18.78
C SER A 65 -3.19 -17.78 20.16
N PHE A 66 -3.70 -16.99 21.10
CA PHE A 66 -4.02 -17.43 22.46
C PHE A 66 -5.05 -18.57 22.47
N LEU A 67 -6.10 -18.47 21.66
CA LEU A 67 -7.10 -19.53 21.55
C LEU A 67 -6.53 -20.79 20.90
N ALA A 68 -5.75 -20.65 19.82
CA ALA A 68 -5.11 -21.78 19.17
C ALA A 68 -4.10 -22.50 20.09
N ASP A 69 -3.32 -21.74 20.87
CA ASP A 69 -2.39 -22.29 21.88
C ASP A 69 -3.15 -22.98 23.03
N GLY A 70 -4.36 -22.51 23.34
CA GLY A 70 -5.30 -23.16 24.26
C GLY A 70 -5.96 -24.42 23.71
N GLY A 71 -5.62 -24.86 22.50
CA GLY A 71 -6.16 -26.06 21.86
C GLY A 71 -7.47 -25.86 21.11
N PHE A 72 -7.93 -24.62 20.92
CA PHE A 72 -9.13 -24.36 20.12
C PHE A 72 -8.83 -24.43 18.62
N GLU A 73 -9.70 -25.15 17.89
CA GLU A 73 -9.59 -25.31 16.44
C GLU A 73 -10.58 -24.39 15.70
N PRO A 74 -10.17 -23.71 14.62
CA PRO A 74 -11.04 -22.81 13.85
C PRO A 74 -12.18 -23.53 13.10
N LYS A 75 -12.10 -24.87 12.96
CA LYS A 75 -13.17 -25.69 12.37
C LYS A 75 -14.22 -26.14 13.39
N ARG A 76 -13.90 -26.10 14.68
CA ARG A 76 -14.80 -26.55 15.76
C ARG A 76 -15.44 -25.37 16.48
N LEU A 77 -14.65 -24.35 16.79
CA LEU A 77 -15.10 -23.18 17.54
C LEU A 77 -15.59 -22.07 16.62
N GLU A 78 -16.90 -21.80 16.64
CA GLU A 78 -17.53 -20.76 15.81
C GLU A 78 -16.92 -19.37 16.05
N PHE A 79 -16.62 -19.02 17.30
CA PHE A 79 -16.00 -17.73 17.64
C PHE A 79 -14.64 -17.53 16.96
N LEU A 80 -13.82 -18.57 16.88
CA LEU A 80 -12.51 -18.51 16.22
C LEU A 80 -12.67 -18.46 14.71
N ASN A 81 -13.62 -19.22 14.16
CA ASN A 81 -13.98 -19.21 12.75
C ASN A 81 -14.44 -17.82 12.28
N GLU A 82 -15.39 -17.21 12.98
CA GLU A 82 -15.95 -15.90 12.64
C GLU A 82 -14.86 -14.82 12.65
N ARG A 83 -13.97 -14.83 13.65
CA ARG A 83 -12.86 -13.88 13.72
C ARG A 83 -11.90 -14.05 12.54
N MET A 84 -11.54 -15.29 12.20
CA MET A 84 -10.65 -15.59 11.08
C MET A 84 -11.28 -15.10 9.77
N PHE A 85 -12.55 -15.44 9.56
CA PHE A 85 -13.33 -15.02 8.41
C PHE A 85 -13.40 -13.50 8.29
N LYS A 86 -13.75 -12.81 9.38
CA LYS A 86 -13.80 -11.34 9.42
C LYS A 86 -12.45 -10.69 9.11
N HIS A 87 -11.35 -11.26 9.63
CA HIS A 87 -10.01 -10.76 9.36
C HIS A 87 -9.65 -10.92 7.87
N HIS A 88 -9.87 -12.10 7.31
CA HIS A 88 -9.62 -12.39 5.90
C HIS A 88 -10.41 -11.46 4.97
N ILE A 89 -11.71 -11.24 5.25
CA ILE A 89 -12.53 -10.27 4.52
C ILE A 89 -12.01 -8.84 4.66
N GLY A 90 -11.57 -8.48 5.87
CA GLY A 90 -10.97 -7.17 6.13
C GLY A 90 -9.76 -6.91 5.22
N ARG A 91 -8.88 -7.91 5.07
CA ARG A 91 -7.71 -7.84 4.17
C ARG A 91 -8.13 -7.63 2.72
N TRP A 92 -9.08 -8.42 2.22
CA TRP A 92 -9.60 -8.26 0.85
C TRP A 92 -10.24 -6.91 0.59
N LYS A 93 -11.02 -6.39 1.55
CA LYS A 93 -11.59 -5.03 1.46
C LYS A 93 -10.52 -3.94 1.46
N GLN A 94 -9.44 -4.11 2.24
CA GLN A 94 -8.30 -3.17 2.23
C GLN A 94 -7.56 -3.21 0.88
N MET A 95 -7.35 -4.40 0.34
CA MET A 95 -6.77 -4.61 -0.99
C MET A 95 -7.64 -3.94 -2.07
N GLU A 96 -8.96 -4.14 -2.04
CA GLU A 96 -9.91 -3.51 -2.96
C GLU A 96 -9.90 -1.98 -2.84
N ALA A 97 -9.93 -1.45 -1.62
CA ALA A 97 -9.97 -0.02 -1.37
C ALA A 97 -8.72 0.71 -1.85
N LYS A 98 -7.54 0.11 -1.63
CA LYS A 98 -6.23 0.67 -2.03
C LYS A 98 -5.76 0.23 -3.42
N LEU A 99 -6.46 -0.73 -4.05
CA LEU A 99 -6.01 -1.43 -5.25
C LEU A 99 -4.55 -1.91 -5.12
N HIS A 100 -4.21 -2.48 -3.97
CA HIS A 100 -2.87 -2.96 -3.69
C HIS A 100 -2.67 -4.32 -4.35
N ILE A 101 -2.15 -4.32 -5.58
CA ILE A 101 -1.91 -5.53 -6.37
C ILE A 101 -0.49 -6.00 -6.10
N GLU A 102 -0.35 -7.18 -5.53
CA GLU A 102 0.96 -7.77 -5.29
C GLU A 102 1.63 -8.17 -6.62
N ILE A 103 2.85 -7.67 -6.82
CA ILE A 103 3.73 -8.08 -7.91
C ILE A 103 4.96 -8.72 -7.26
N ALA A 104 5.01 -10.06 -7.28
CA ALA A 104 6.06 -10.82 -6.61
C ALA A 104 7.47 -10.43 -7.08
N LEU A 105 7.66 -10.16 -8.38
CA LEU A 105 8.95 -9.75 -8.96
C LEU A 105 9.14 -8.23 -8.92
N SER A 106 8.88 -7.62 -7.76
CA SER A 106 9.11 -6.20 -7.54
C SER A 106 9.52 -5.90 -6.09
N THR A 107 10.20 -4.77 -5.89
CA THR A 107 10.62 -4.30 -4.57
C THR A 107 10.74 -2.78 -4.53
N SER A 108 10.97 -2.22 -3.34
CA SER A 108 11.33 -0.82 -3.16
C SER A 108 12.73 -0.73 -2.53
N ALA A 109 13.65 -0.07 -3.22
CA ALA A 109 15.04 0.04 -2.79
C ALA A 109 15.47 1.52 -2.68
N LEU A 110 16.30 1.84 -1.69
CA LEU A 110 16.91 3.16 -1.55
C LEU A 110 17.81 3.44 -2.75
N MET A 111 17.65 4.63 -3.33
CA MET A 111 18.46 5.05 -4.48
C MET A 111 19.82 5.56 -4.01
N THR A 112 20.85 5.17 -4.74
CA THR A 112 22.21 5.72 -4.58
C THR A 112 22.88 5.84 -5.95
N ILE A 113 24.01 6.50 -5.98
CA ILE A 113 24.75 6.79 -7.22
C ILE A 113 26.05 6.00 -7.27
N ASP A 114 26.45 5.61 -8.47
CA ASP A 114 27.73 4.98 -8.73
C ASP A 114 28.87 6.01 -8.71
N PHE A 115 29.51 6.16 -7.55
CA PHE A 115 30.69 7.01 -7.40
C PHE A 115 31.96 6.47 -8.08
N GLN A 116 31.95 5.22 -8.55
CA GLN A 116 33.10 4.59 -9.22
C GLN A 116 33.04 4.70 -10.75
N GLY A 117 31.86 5.01 -11.32
CA GLY A 117 31.68 5.21 -12.76
C GLY A 117 31.81 3.93 -13.58
N VAL A 118 31.39 2.79 -13.03
CA VAL A 118 31.45 1.46 -13.65
C VAL A 118 30.15 1.05 -14.35
N LEU A 119 29.01 1.66 -13.99
CA LEU A 119 27.71 1.50 -14.66
C LEU A 119 27.64 2.41 -15.89
N ALA A 120 27.28 1.85 -17.05
CA ALA A 120 27.02 2.66 -18.24
C ALA A 120 25.71 3.47 -18.10
N PRO A 121 25.46 4.47 -18.96
CA PRO A 121 24.16 5.16 -18.98
C PRO A 121 23.01 4.15 -19.12
N ASP A 122 21.93 4.36 -18.36
CA ASP A 122 20.76 3.47 -18.26
C ASP A 122 21.08 2.03 -17.78
N GLU A 123 22.24 1.81 -17.15
CA GLU A 123 22.52 0.62 -16.34
C GLU A 123 22.29 0.91 -14.84
N ILE A 124 21.73 -0.09 -14.15
CA ILE A 124 21.55 -0.09 -12.69
C ILE A 124 22.14 -1.36 -12.08
N GLN A 125 22.42 -1.32 -10.78
CA GLN A 125 22.73 -2.52 -10.01
C GLN A 125 21.91 -2.59 -8.73
N LEU A 126 21.24 -3.71 -8.50
CA LEU A 126 20.54 -4.04 -7.26
C LEU A 126 20.95 -5.44 -6.82
N ARG A 127 21.39 -5.54 -5.56
CA ARG A 127 21.71 -6.81 -4.90
C ARG A 127 20.88 -6.98 -3.64
N PHE A 128 20.59 -8.23 -3.31
CA PHE A 128 19.77 -8.60 -2.16
C PHE A 128 20.61 -9.18 -1.02
N SER A 129 20.16 -8.96 0.21
CA SER A 129 20.71 -9.58 1.41
C SER A 129 19.64 -9.64 2.51
N PRO A 130 19.06 -10.82 2.81
CA PRO A 130 19.31 -12.12 2.17
C PRO A 130 18.88 -12.16 0.70
N ALA A 131 19.24 -13.24 0.00
CA ALA A 131 18.81 -13.47 -1.38
C ALA A 131 17.28 -13.33 -1.51
N PHE A 132 16.82 -12.72 -2.59
CA PHE A 132 15.40 -12.56 -2.85
C PHE A 132 14.82 -13.89 -3.31
N ASP A 133 13.75 -14.36 -2.67
CA ASP A 133 13.08 -15.61 -3.01
C ASP A 133 11.64 -15.33 -3.42
N ASP A 134 11.30 -15.66 -4.67
CA ASP A 134 9.94 -15.54 -5.23
C ASP A 134 9.12 -16.85 -5.07
N GLY A 135 9.68 -17.85 -4.38
CA GLY A 135 9.15 -19.20 -4.20
C GLY A 135 9.44 -20.15 -5.36
N LYS A 136 10.10 -19.68 -6.43
CA LYS A 136 10.54 -20.48 -7.59
C LYS A 136 12.06 -20.42 -7.77
N GLN A 137 12.65 -19.25 -7.56
CA GLN A 137 14.06 -18.98 -7.70
C GLN A 137 14.54 -18.06 -6.57
N SER A 138 15.79 -18.25 -6.18
CA SER A 138 16.49 -17.35 -5.26
C SER A 138 17.51 -16.54 -6.05
N LEU A 139 17.44 -15.21 -5.93
CA LEU A 139 18.28 -14.26 -6.66
C LEU A 139 19.11 -13.43 -5.67
N ASP A 140 20.43 -13.45 -5.85
CA ASP A 140 21.35 -12.57 -5.10
C ASP A 140 21.43 -11.15 -5.71
N ASP A 141 21.11 -11.02 -7.00
CA ASP A 141 21.13 -9.79 -7.77
C ASP A 141 20.26 -9.90 -9.03
N LEU A 142 20.07 -8.76 -9.71
CA LEU A 142 19.27 -8.66 -10.93
C LEU A 142 20.11 -8.60 -12.22
N GLY A 143 21.39 -8.98 -12.18
CA GLY A 143 22.28 -8.90 -13.35
C GLY A 143 21.72 -9.66 -14.56
N GLY A 144 21.59 -8.96 -15.69
CA GLY A 144 21.11 -9.50 -16.96
C GLY A 144 19.61 -9.31 -17.22
N PHE A 145 18.85 -8.79 -16.26
CA PHE A 145 17.43 -8.47 -16.44
C PHE A 145 17.24 -7.07 -17.01
N ASP A 146 16.21 -6.90 -17.83
CA ASP A 146 15.59 -5.59 -18.02
C ASP A 146 14.67 -5.33 -16.83
N VAL A 147 14.67 -4.09 -16.33
CA VAL A 147 13.88 -3.71 -15.16
C VAL A 147 13.16 -2.38 -15.40
N LEU A 148 12.00 -2.23 -14.79
CA LEU A 148 11.33 -0.94 -14.63
C LEU A 148 11.75 -0.33 -13.31
N VAL A 149 12.10 0.96 -13.34
CA VAL A 149 12.29 1.79 -12.16
C VAL A 149 11.31 2.94 -12.18
N ALA A 150 10.72 3.25 -11.03
CA ALA A 150 9.77 4.34 -10.87
C ALA A 150 9.85 4.92 -9.47
N ARG A 151 9.46 6.19 -9.31
CA ARG A 151 9.23 6.80 -8.00
C ARG A 151 7.75 7.07 -7.81
N SER A 152 7.27 6.89 -6.59
CA SER A 152 5.89 7.23 -6.24
C SER A 152 5.82 8.68 -5.77
N PRO A 153 4.94 9.53 -6.33
CA PRO A 153 4.01 9.27 -7.43
C PRO A 153 4.63 9.44 -8.83
N ALA A 154 4.23 8.57 -9.76
CA ALA A 154 4.50 8.74 -11.19
C ALA A 154 3.33 9.48 -11.86
N HIS A 155 3.60 10.65 -12.42
CA HIS A 155 2.61 11.53 -13.04
C HIS A 155 2.75 11.64 -14.55
N LEU A 156 3.99 11.67 -15.05
CA LEU A 156 4.33 11.69 -16.46
C LEU A 156 4.50 10.26 -16.99
N PRO A 157 4.23 10.02 -18.29
CA PRO A 157 4.58 8.76 -18.93
C PRO A 157 6.06 8.39 -18.79
N SER A 158 6.95 9.39 -18.71
CA SER A 158 8.39 9.22 -18.54
C SER A 158 8.83 8.98 -17.09
N ASP A 159 7.95 9.09 -16.09
CA ASP A 159 8.34 8.88 -14.68
C ASP A 159 8.64 7.41 -14.34
N ILE A 160 8.30 6.51 -15.26
CA ILE A 160 8.68 5.10 -15.23
C ILE A 160 9.70 4.88 -16.35
N GLN A 161 10.86 4.33 -16.02
CA GLN A 161 11.95 4.12 -16.96
C GLN A 161 12.28 2.63 -17.06
N LYS A 162 12.44 2.13 -18.28
CA LYS A 162 13.00 0.80 -18.54
C LYS A 162 14.51 0.91 -18.68
N VAL A 163 15.23 0.19 -17.83
CA VAL A 163 16.70 0.23 -17.74
C VAL A 163 17.25 -1.19 -17.63
N LYS A 164 18.56 -1.36 -17.81
CA LYS A 164 19.20 -2.67 -17.74
C LYS A 164 19.87 -2.88 -16.39
N ALA A 165 19.57 -3.99 -15.74
CA ALA A 165 20.29 -4.39 -14.55
C ALA A 165 21.61 -5.10 -14.94
N ALA A 166 22.74 -4.56 -14.49
CA ALA A 166 24.07 -5.06 -14.78
C ALA A 166 24.83 -5.32 -13.48
N PHE A 167 25.36 -6.53 -13.33
CA PHE A 167 26.22 -6.84 -12.18
C PHE A 167 27.66 -6.36 -12.44
N LYS A 168 28.13 -5.45 -11.58
CA LYS A 168 29.52 -4.98 -11.52
C LYS A 168 30.16 -5.50 -10.23
N PRO A 169 31.22 -6.34 -10.33
CA PRO A 169 31.92 -6.88 -9.16
C PRO A 169 32.46 -5.81 -8.19
N GLU A 170 32.78 -4.62 -8.71
CA GLU A 170 33.27 -3.46 -7.98
C GLU A 170 32.24 -2.95 -6.96
N LEU A 171 30.95 -3.05 -7.31
CA LEU A 171 29.82 -2.61 -6.50
C LEU A 171 29.22 -3.73 -5.63
N ARG A 172 29.83 -4.93 -5.60
CA ARG A 172 29.26 -6.14 -4.96
C ARG A 172 28.92 -6.01 -3.47
N GLN A 173 29.56 -5.06 -2.78
CA GLN A 173 29.41 -4.83 -1.33
C GLN A 173 28.13 -4.06 -0.99
N PHE A 174 27.58 -3.32 -1.95
CA PHE A 174 26.34 -2.58 -1.79
C PHE A 174 25.17 -3.53 -1.96
N LYS A 175 24.39 -3.70 -0.89
CA LYS A 175 23.28 -4.64 -0.80
C LYS A 175 22.04 -3.90 -0.29
N ASN A 176 20.85 -4.33 -0.74
CA ASN A 176 19.55 -3.74 -0.43
C ASN A 176 19.40 -2.26 -0.83
N VAL A 177 20.22 -1.80 -1.77
CA VAL A 177 20.18 -0.46 -2.38
C VAL A 177 20.27 -0.60 -3.88
N ILE A 178 19.61 0.30 -4.61
CA ILE A 178 19.72 0.37 -6.06
C ILE A 178 20.72 1.47 -6.43
N ILE A 179 21.71 1.10 -7.22
CA ILE A 179 22.79 1.99 -7.64
C ILE A 179 22.50 2.41 -9.08
N PHE A 180 22.38 3.72 -9.30
CA PHE A 180 22.21 4.31 -10.61
C PHE A 180 23.55 4.80 -11.17
N SER A 181 23.68 4.77 -12.49
CA SER A 181 24.86 5.33 -13.16
C SER A 181 25.05 6.81 -12.86
N SER A 182 26.31 7.22 -12.68
CA SER A 182 26.73 8.62 -12.64
C SER A 182 27.04 9.19 -14.03
N LEU A 183 26.86 8.38 -15.08
CA LEU A 183 27.12 8.73 -16.47
C LEU A 183 25.79 8.99 -17.22
N GLY A 184 25.85 9.83 -18.25
CA GLY A 184 24.70 10.24 -19.06
C GLY A 184 24.41 11.74 -18.96
N ASP A 185 23.47 12.22 -19.77
CA ASP A 185 23.13 13.65 -19.85
C ASP A 185 22.27 14.12 -18.67
N GLU A 186 21.38 13.25 -18.17
CA GLU A 186 20.49 13.51 -17.03
C GLU A 186 20.50 12.31 -16.09
N SER A 187 20.48 12.57 -14.78
CA SER A 187 20.48 11.52 -13.77
C SER A 187 19.18 10.70 -13.85
N LEU A 188 19.29 9.37 -13.70
CA LEU A 188 18.12 8.51 -13.73
C LEU A 188 17.12 8.87 -12.64
N ALA A 189 17.58 9.24 -11.43
CA ALA A 189 16.69 9.70 -10.35
C ALA A 189 15.85 10.92 -10.74
N SER A 190 16.42 11.89 -11.46
CA SER A 190 15.68 13.07 -11.92
C SER A 190 14.61 12.73 -12.95
N LYS A 191 14.85 11.72 -13.80
CA LYS A 191 13.82 11.18 -14.72
C LYS A 191 12.64 10.54 -13.98
N LEU A 192 12.83 10.09 -12.73
CA LEU A 192 11.78 9.46 -11.92
C LEU A 192 11.01 10.50 -11.10
N SER A 193 10.15 11.28 -11.77
CA SER A 193 9.32 12.30 -11.12
C SER A 193 10.16 13.39 -10.43
N GLY A 194 11.31 13.76 -10.99
CA GLY A 194 12.20 14.79 -10.41
C GLY A 194 12.90 14.38 -9.11
N GLY A 195 13.07 13.07 -8.87
CA GLY A 195 13.70 12.56 -7.65
C GLY A 195 15.20 12.84 -7.56
N ASP A 196 15.76 12.56 -6.39
CA ASP A 196 17.20 12.66 -6.13
C ASP A 196 17.71 11.47 -5.27
N TYR A 197 18.83 11.66 -4.57
CA TYR A 197 19.48 10.64 -3.76
C TYR A 197 19.54 11.01 -2.27
N ASP A 198 18.65 11.87 -1.77
CA ASP A 198 18.64 12.35 -0.37
C ASP A 198 17.94 11.40 0.62
N GLY A 199 17.35 10.32 0.11
CA GLY A 199 16.52 9.38 0.87
C GLY A 199 15.42 8.71 0.04
N ASP A 200 15.24 9.17 -1.20
CA ASP A 200 14.25 8.61 -2.12
C ASP A 200 14.45 7.10 -2.39
N LYS A 201 13.33 6.42 -2.65
CA LYS A 201 13.28 5.00 -3.00
C LYS A 201 12.70 4.81 -4.39
N ALA A 202 13.30 3.93 -5.17
CA ALA A 202 12.73 3.47 -6.42
C ALA A 202 11.89 2.21 -6.17
N TRP A 203 10.70 2.16 -6.74
CA TRP A 203 10.04 0.90 -7.07
C TRP A 203 10.77 0.27 -8.24
N VAL A 204 11.18 -0.98 -8.08
CA VAL A 204 11.94 -1.76 -9.06
C VAL A 204 11.14 -2.99 -9.40
N CYS A 205 10.90 -3.26 -10.68
CA CYS A 205 10.15 -4.42 -11.16
C CYS A 205 10.92 -5.10 -12.28
N TRP A 206 11.16 -6.39 -12.14
CA TRP A 206 11.87 -7.22 -13.14
C TRP A 206 10.96 -8.33 -13.66
N ASP A 207 9.65 -8.11 -13.59
CA ASP A 207 8.67 -9.07 -14.06
C ASP A 207 8.52 -9.05 -15.59
N PRO A 208 8.85 -10.12 -16.31
CA PRO A 208 8.82 -10.13 -17.78
C PRO A 208 7.43 -9.78 -18.35
N ASP A 209 6.34 -10.23 -17.72
CA ASP A 209 4.99 -9.95 -18.24
C ASP A 209 4.64 -8.45 -18.18
N ILE A 210 5.34 -7.68 -17.35
CA ILE A 210 5.16 -6.24 -17.20
C ILE A 210 6.25 -5.49 -17.98
N VAL A 211 7.52 -5.84 -17.76
CA VAL A 211 8.70 -5.19 -18.34
C VAL A 211 8.72 -5.31 -19.86
N ASP A 212 8.36 -6.47 -20.43
CA ASP A 212 8.40 -6.69 -21.88
C ASP A 212 7.30 -5.95 -22.63
N ASN A 213 6.24 -5.55 -21.91
CA ASN A 213 5.11 -4.80 -22.45
C ASN A 213 5.27 -3.28 -22.28
N PHE A 214 6.39 -2.82 -21.71
CA PHE A 214 6.64 -1.41 -21.43
C PHE A 214 7.59 -0.81 -22.46
N GLU A 215 7.22 0.37 -22.97
CA GLU A 215 8.02 1.19 -23.86
C GLU A 215 8.31 2.52 -23.15
N SER A 216 9.60 2.90 -23.08
CA SER A 216 10.01 4.17 -22.48
C SER A 216 9.46 5.34 -23.29
N ALA A 217 8.84 6.30 -22.59
CA ALA A 217 8.43 7.56 -23.18
C ALA A 217 9.54 8.60 -23.07
N ASP A 218 9.62 9.46 -24.08
CA ASP A 218 10.53 10.61 -24.06
C ASP A 218 10.14 11.60 -22.95
N MET A 219 11.14 12.28 -22.39
CA MET A 219 10.93 13.32 -21.39
C MET A 219 10.08 14.46 -21.98
N ALA A 220 9.03 14.85 -21.25
CA ALA A 220 8.22 15.99 -21.64
C ALA A 220 9.06 17.28 -21.67
N SER A 221 8.80 18.16 -22.64
CA SER A 221 9.43 19.48 -22.67
C SER A 221 9.09 20.25 -21.41
N LYS A 222 10.10 20.78 -20.71
CA LYS A 222 9.89 21.63 -19.52
C LYS A 222 9.08 22.86 -19.93
N VAL A 223 7.92 23.03 -19.31
CA VAL A 223 7.08 24.23 -19.41
C VAL A 223 7.20 24.96 -18.09
N SER A 224 7.56 26.24 -18.12
CA SER A 224 7.65 27.06 -16.90
C SER A 224 6.28 27.62 -16.53
N PHE A 225 5.94 27.56 -15.23
CA PHE A 225 4.76 28.22 -14.67
C PHE A 225 5.11 29.45 -13.83
N GLU A 226 6.35 29.96 -13.95
CA GLU A 226 6.81 31.14 -13.19
C GLU A 226 5.90 32.37 -13.35
N GLU A 227 5.27 32.54 -14.52
CA GLU A 227 4.33 33.63 -14.79
C GLU A 227 3.04 33.58 -13.95
N TYR A 228 2.69 32.40 -13.43
CA TYR A 228 1.51 32.19 -12.59
C TYR A 228 1.83 32.35 -11.11
N PHE A 229 3.05 32.04 -10.70
CA PHE A 229 3.44 32.07 -9.30
C PHE A 229 3.76 33.49 -8.84
N ARG A 230 3.43 33.79 -7.58
CA ARG A 230 3.88 35.03 -6.95
C ARG A 230 5.16 34.71 -6.16
N PRO A 231 6.34 35.16 -6.62
CA PRO A 231 7.59 34.85 -5.93
C PRO A 231 7.64 35.60 -4.60
N ASN A 232 8.01 34.90 -3.52
CA ASN A 232 8.34 35.55 -2.27
C ASN A 232 9.76 36.11 -2.34
N ILE A 233 9.86 37.44 -2.47
CA ILE A 233 11.13 38.16 -2.56
C ILE A 233 11.72 38.55 -1.18
N GLN A 234 11.05 38.18 -0.09
CA GLN A 234 11.47 38.53 1.27
C GLN A 234 12.69 37.72 1.69
N LYS A 235 13.87 38.34 1.64
CA LYS A 235 15.10 37.77 2.19
C LYS A 235 15.29 38.22 3.64
N THR A 236 15.91 37.37 4.45
CA THR A 236 16.28 37.69 5.86
C THR A 236 17.05 38.99 5.99
N GLY A 237 17.92 39.32 5.03
CA GLY A 237 18.63 40.60 5.00
C GLY A 237 17.70 41.82 4.88
N ILE A 238 16.62 41.72 4.08
CA ILE A 238 15.64 42.80 3.90
C ILE A 238 14.83 42.99 5.18
N LEU A 239 14.40 41.89 5.81
CA LEU A 239 13.70 41.92 7.10
C LEU A 239 14.58 42.52 8.20
N ALA A 240 15.86 42.13 8.26
CA ALA A 240 16.82 42.67 9.22
C ALA A 240 17.08 44.17 9.03
N SER A 241 17.12 44.65 7.78
CA SER A 241 17.23 46.09 7.49
C SER A 241 15.95 46.87 7.81
N ARG A 242 14.77 46.28 7.65
CA ARG A 242 13.48 46.94 7.87
C ARG A 242 13.07 47.00 9.35
N TYR A 243 13.23 45.90 10.08
CA TYR A 243 12.73 45.76 11.47
C TYR A 243 13.85 45.77 12.53
N GLY A 244 15.12 45.72 12.10
CA GLY A 244 16.27 45.69 12.98
C GLY A 244 16.55 44.31 13.57
N LYS A 245 17.78 44.13 14.07
CA LYS A 245 18.26 42.86 14.67
C LYS A 245 17.42 42.29 15.84
N PRO A 246 16.74 43.07 16.70
CA PRO A 246 15.97 42.48 17.79
C PRO A 246 14.59 41.93 17.35
N HIS A 247 14.00 42.43 16.26
CA HIS A 247 12.61 42.10 15.89
C HIS A 247 12.47 41.32 14.58
N TYR A 248 13.52 41.22 13.76
CA TYR A 248 13.41 40.52 12.46
C TYR A 248 13.08 39.03 12.60
N LEU A 249 13.46 38.38 13.72
CA LEU A 249 13.15 36.97 13.96
C LEU A 249 11.66 36.77 14.21
N ASP A 250 11.03 37.65 14.99
CA ASP A 250 9.60 37.56 15.27
C ASP A 250 8.79 37.74 13.97
N THR A 251 9.17 38.72 13.14
CA THR A 251 8.54 38.94 11.83
C THR A 251 8.79 37.78 10.86
N LEU A 252 10.00 37.22 10.84
CA LEU A 252 10.31 36.04 10.01
C LEU A 252 9.43 34.86 10.41
N LEU A 253 9.28 34.61 11.72
CA LEU A 253 8.42 33.55 12.23
C LEU A 253 6.96 33.83 11.87
N GLU A 254 6.47 35.04 12.04
CA GLU A 254 5.10 35.43 11.69
C GLU A 254 4.80 35.19 10.19
N GLU A 255 5.70 35.61 9.29
CA GLU A 255 5.56 35.36 7.85
C GLU A 255 5.64 33.86 7.52
N ALA A 256 6.55 33.12 8.16
CA ALA A 256 6.66 31.68 7.98
C ALA A 256 5.40 30.95 8.46
N PHE A 257 4.83 31.32 9.61
CA PHE A 257 3.58 30.75 10.12
C PHE A 257 2.43 31.06 9.17
N ASN A 258 2.29 32.31 8.70
CA ASN A 258 1.24 32.67 7.74
C ASN A 258 1.34 31.86 6.43
N PHE A 259 2.56 31.62 5.95
CA PHE A 259 2.79 30.78 4.77
C PHE A 259 2.40 29.30 5.02
N HIS A 260 2.87 28.68 6.11
CA HIS A 260 2.59 27.26 6.39
C HIS A 260 1.14 27.00 6.85
N LEU A 261 0.45 28.01 7.37
CA LEU A 261 -0.98 27.91 7.71
C LEU A 261 -1.89 28.11 6.48
N SER A 262 -1.34 28.57 5.36
CA SER A 262 -2.11 28.70 4.12
C SER A 262 -2.49 27.33 3.56
N PRO A 263 -3.66 27.17 2.91
CA PRO A 263 -4.09 25.89 2.37
C PRO A 263 -3.09 25.33 1.36
N SER A 264 -2.70 24.06 1.51
CA SER A 264 -1.89 23.36 0.52
C SER A 264 -2.75 22.97 -0.68
N PHE A 265 -2.36 23.45 -1.87
CA PHE A 265 -3.05 23.14 -3.12
C PHE A 265 -2.55 21.84 -3.76
N MET A 266 -1.48 21.23 -3.25
CA MET A 266 -0.92 19.97 -3.77
C MET A 266 -1.98 18.88 -3.91
N GLY A 267 -2.73 18.61 -2.84
CA GLY A 267 -3.78 17.57 -2.85
C GLY A 267 -4.96 17.91 -3.76
N ILE A 268 -5.31 19.20 -3.86
CA ILE A 268 -6.41 19.71 -4.69
C ILE A 268 -6.06 19.55 -6.18
N CYS A 269 -4.88 20.02 -6.58
CA CYS A 269 -4.38 19.91 -7.94
C CYS A 269 -4.18 18.44 -8.36
N THR A 270 -3.69 17.59 -7.44
CA THR A 270 -3.52 16.15 -7.70
C THR A 270 -4.87 15.47 -7.95
N SER A 271 -5.87 15.72 -7.09
CA SER A 271 -7.22 15.17 -7.24
C SER A 271 -7.91 15.65 -8.51
N TYR A 272 -7.67 16.91 -8.90
CA TYR A 272 -8.17 17.46 -10.15
C TYR A 272 -7.53 16.79 -11.37
N LYS A 273 -6.20 16.63 -11.37
CA LYS A 273 -5.46 15.93 -12.44
C LYS A 273 -5.93 14.49 -12.59
N GLU A 274 -6.08 13.78 -11.49
CA GLU A 274 -6.61 12.41 -11.45
C GLU A 274 -7.99 12.34 -12.14
N SER A 275 -8.89 13.27 -11.79
CA SER A 275 -10.23 13.34 -12.39
C SER A 275 -10.17 13.70 -13.88
N LEU A 276 -9.27 14.60 -14.28
CA LEU A 276 -9.14 15.02 -15.67
C LEU A 276 -8.61 13.87 -16.54
N ALA A 277 -7.52 13.24 -16.11
CA ALA A 277 -6.92 12.11 -16.81
C ALA A 277 -7.91 10.94 -16.94
N TYR A 278 -8.73 10.72 -15.91
CA TYR A 278 -9.80 9.72 -15.93
C TYR A 278 -10.87 10.06 -16.99
N HIS A 279 -11.38 11.29 -17.05
CA HIS A 279 -12.44 11.63 -18.03
C HIS A 279 -11.92 11.72 -19.46
N GLU A 280 -10.65 12.09 -19.64
CA GLU A 280 -10.02 12.14 -20.96
C GLU A 280 -9.49 10.78 -21.43
N GLY A 281 -9.33 9.82 -20.51
CA GLY A 281 -8.80 8.48 -20.80
C GLY A 281 -7.34 8.48 -21.26
N SER A 282 -6.58 9.52 -20.92
CA SER A 282 -5.19 9.69 -21.34
C SER A 282 -4.37 10.45 -20.30
N ILE A 283 -3.15 9.96 -20.07
CA ILE A 283 -2.14 10.62 -19.24
C ILE A 283 -1.12 11.40 -20.08
N GLY A 284 -1.08 11.17 -21.40
CA GLY A 284 -0.14 11.79 -22.34
C GLY A 284 -0.68 13.02 -23.05
N ASN A 285 -1.93 13.43 -22.78
CA ASN A 285 -2.49 14.65 -23.34
C ASN A 285 -1.73 15.88 -22.84
N GLU A 286 -1.58 16.90 -23.69
CA GLU A 286 -0.84 18.13 -23.38
C GLU A 286 -1.31 18.79 -22.07
N THR A 287 -2.62 18.83 -21.82
CA THR A 287 -3.19 19.37 -20.57
C THR A 287 -2.79 18.55 -19.34
N THR A 288 -2.87 17.22 -19.40
CA THR A 288 -2.51 16.33 -18.29
C THR A 288 -1.01 16.36 -18.01
N VAL A 289 -0.19 16.45 -19.06
CA VAL A 289 1.27 16.61 -18.95
C VAL A 289 1.61 17.94 -18.29
N ARG A 290 1.01 19.07 -18.73
CA ARG A 290 1.20 20.38 -18.09
C ARG A 290 0.81 20.37 -16.61
N LEU A 291 -0.30 19.74 -16.26
CA LEU A 291 -0.70 19.59 -14.85
C LEU A 291 0.29 18.73 -14.06
N SER A 292 0.91 17.72 -14.68
CA SER A 292 1.92 16.89 -14.03
C SER A 292 3.21 17.68 -13.76
N ILE A 293 3.63 18.54 -14.69
CA ILE A 293 4.76 19.47 -14.50
C ILE A 293 4.43 20.48 -13.39
N LEU A 294 3.23 21.05 -13.38
CA LEU A 294 2.78 21.95 -12.30
C LEU A 294 2.85 21.27 -10.93
N LEU A 295 2.42 20.01 -10.82
CA LEU A 295 2.53 19.26 -9.56
C LEU A 295 3.99 19.09 -9.13
N SER A 296 4.91 18.88 -10.08
CA SER A 296 6.33 18.76 -9.77
C SER A 296 6.89 20.05 -9.16
N GLU A 297 6.51 21.21 -9.70
CA GLU A 297 6.90 22.52 -9.13
C GLU A 297 6.23 22.82 -7.77
N LEU A 298 4.99 22.35 -7.57
CA LEU A 298 4.29 22.50 -6.30
C LEU A 298 4.90 21.68 -5.15
N VAL A 299 5.64 20.59 -5.43
CA VAL A 299 6.33 19.82 -4.39
C VAL A 299 7.41 20.67 -3.73
N ASP A 300 8.06 21.53 -4.51
CA ASP A 300 9.09 22.44 -4.02
C ASP A 300 8.53 23.79 -3.53
N GLN A 301 7.21 23.92 -3.37
CA GLN A 301 6.57 25.16 -2.92
C GLN A 301 7.11 25.61 -1.55
N GLU A 302 7.27 24.69 -0.59
CA GLU A 302 7.75 25.03 0.75
C GLU A 302 9.21 25.51 0.75
N LYS A 303 10.04 24.96 -0.15
CA LYS A 303 11.46 25.34 -0.29
C LYS A 303 11.63 26.63 -1.08
N SER A 304 10.82 26.81 -2.12
CA SER A 304 10.89 27.95 -3.04
C SER A 304 10.16 29.19 -2.50
N GLY A 305 9.17 28.98 -1.62
CA GLY A 305 8.43 30.03 -0.93
C GLY A 305 7.46 30.81 -1.82
N PHE A 306 7.13 30.34 -3.03
CA PHE A 306 6.17 31.04 -3.89
C PHE A 306 4.74 30.87 -3.36
N GLU A 307 3.93 31.93 -3.51
CA GLU A 307 2.52 31.88 -3.12
C GLU A 307 1.68 31.28 -4.24
N PHE A 308 0.80 30.35 -3.86
CA PHE A 308 -0.17 29.72 -4.73
C PHE A 308 -1.53 29.77 -4.04
N ASP A 309 -2.44 30.60 -4.56
CA ASP A 309 -3.76 30.85 -3.99
C ASP A 309 -4.88 30.36 -4.94
N ASP A 310 -6.14 30.46 -4.47
CA ASP A 310 -7.31 30.10 -5.26
C ASP A 310 -7.42 30.88 -6.58
N ASN A 311 -6.91 32.11 -6.64
CA ASN A 311 -6.97 32.95 -7.84
C ASN A 311 -5.99 32.43 -8.90
N VAL A 312 -4.77 32.07 -8.49
CA VAL A 312 -3.78 31.41 -9.35
C VAL A 312 -4.34 30.10 -9.87
N TRP A 313 -4.93 29.29 -9.00
CA TRP A 313 -5.54 28.02 -9.40
C TRP A 313 -6.72 28.20 -10.35
N TYR A 314 -7.56 29.20 -10.13
CA TYR A 314 -8.65 29.55 -11.05
C TYR A 314 -8.12 29.94 -12.43
N ARG A 315 -7.07 30.76 -12.48
CA ARG A 315 -6.45 31.20 -13.74
C ARG A 315 -5.87 30.02 -14.53
N ILE A 316 -5.13 29.13 -13.86
CA ILE A 316 -4.57 27.91 -14.46
C ILE A 316 -5.68 27.03 -15.03
N ARG A 317 -6.77 26.80 -14.29
CA ARG A 317 -7.91 26.01 -14.81
C ARG A 317 -8.57 26.63 -16.03
N LYS A 318 -8.65 27.96 -16.07
CA LYS A 318 -9.26 28.70 -17.18
C LYS A 318 -8.39 28.66 -18.44
N GLU A 319 -7.10 28.91 -18.29
CA GLU A 319 -6.15 29.07 -19.41
C GLU A 319 -5.59 27.73 -19.91
N ILE A 320 -5.23 26.82 -18.99
CA ILE A 320 -4.53 25.56 -19.32
C ILE A 320 -5.50 24.38 -19.40
N CYS A 321 -6.51 24.32 -18.53
CA CYS A 321 -7.44 23.17 -18.43
C CYS A 321 -8.71 23.34 -19.29
N GLY A 322 -8.70 24.26 -20.26
CA GLY A 322 -9.83 24.50 -21.16
C GLY A 322 -11.11 24.97 -20.45
N GLY A 323 -11.01 25.59 -19.27
CA GLY A 323 -12.16 26.12 -18.53
C GLY A 323 -13.01 25.07 -17.79
N LYS A 324 -12.55 23.81 -17.68
CA LYS A 324 -13.25 22.76 -16.92
C LYS A 324 -13.16 23.02 -15.42
N MET A 325 -14.08 23.80 -14.86
CA MET A 325 -14.01 24.19 -13.44
C MET A 325 -14.34 23.04 -12.47
N PHE A 326 -15.26 22.16 -12.87
CA PHE A 326 -15.72 21.04 -12.07
C PHE A 326 -15.62 19.74 -12.87
N LEU A 327 -15.04 18.72 -12.24
CA LEU A 327 -14.93 17.37 -12.78
C LEU A 327 -15.62 16.41 -11.81
N LYS A 328 -16.42 15.49 -12.35
CA LYS A 328 -17.04 14.44 -11.55
C LYS A 328 -15.95 13.51 -11.00
N ALA A 329 -16.11 13.03 -9.76
CA ALA A 329 -15.21 12.03 -9.22
C ALA A 329 -15.21 10.74 -10.09
N PRO A 330 -14.05 10.07 -10.25
CA PRO A 330 -13.95 8.79 -10.93
C PRO A 330 -14.86 7.70 -10.34
N ALA A 331 -15.32 6.75 -11.16
CA ALA A 331 -16.26 5.71 -10.72
C ALA A 331 -15.66 4.77 -9.66
N TYR A 332 -14.35 4.45 -9.74
CA TYR A 332 -13.69 3.66 -8.69
C TYR A 332 -13.72 4.31 -7.30
N LYS A 333 -13.97 5.61 -7.16
CA LYS A 333 -14.11 6.25 -5.83
C LYS A 333 -15.47 5.95 -5.19
N SER A 334 -16.54 5.84 -5.96
CA SER A 334 -17.86 5.48 -5.42
C SER A 334 -18.01 3.97 -5.20
N GLY A 335 -17.29 3.15 -5.98
CA GLY A 335 -17.32 1.69 -5.85
C GLY A 335 -18.63 1.04 -6.32
N ASP A 336 -19.46 1.77 -7.07
CA ASP A 336 -20.74 1.29 -7.60
C ASP A 336 -20.50 0.20 -8.68
N PRO A 337 -20.90 -1.07 -8.42
CA PRO A 337 -20.63 -2.17 -9.34
C PRO A 337 -21.21 -1.96 -10.75
N ALA A 338 -22.36 -1.28 -10.87
CA ALA A 338 -23.00 -1.05 -12.16
C ALA A 338 -22.20 -0.06 -13.02
N ALA A 339 -21.68 1.00 -12.41
CA ALA A 339 -20.83 1.97 -13.08
C ALA A 339 -19.47 1.36 -13.47
N LEU A 340 -18.90 0.51 -12.61
CA LEU A 340 -17.62 -0.15 -12.85
C LEU A 340 -17.69 -1.18 -13.99
N ALA A 341 -18.79 -1.93 -14.09
CA ALA A 341 -18.97 -2.97 -15.11
C ALA A 341 -19.01 -2.41 -16.56
N ILE A 342 -19.48 -1.17 -16.73
CA ILE A 342 -19.65 -0.52 -18.04
C ILE A 342 -18.40 0.30 -18.41
N SER A 343 -17.52 0.58 -17.46
CA SER A 343 -16.38 1.48 -17.66
C SER A 343 -15.29 0.87 -18.56
N THR A 344 -14.68 1.72 -19.37
CA THR A 344 -13.50 1.41 -20.19
C THR A 344 -12.19 1.75 -19.48
N GLN A 345 -12.26 2.41 -18.31
CA GLN A 345 -11.09 2.86 -17.56
C GLN A 345 -10.40 1.72 -16.82
N VAL A 346 -9.07 1.65 -16.94
CA VAL A 346 -8.28 0.52 -16.41
C VAL A 346 -8.51 0.30 -14.92
N ILE A 347 -8.55 1.35 -14.12
CA ILE A 347 -8.72 1.27 -12.66
C ILE A 347 -10.11 0.70 -12.30
N ASP A 348 -11.15 1.15 -12.99
CA ASP A 348 -12.52 0.68 -12.75
C ASP A 348 -12.68 -0.81 -13.06
N ILE A 349 -12.10 -1.24 -14.17
CA ILE A 349 -12.11 -2.64 -14.58
C ILE A 349 -11.38 -3.50 -13.55
N LEU A 350 -10.19 -3.07 -13.12
CA LEU A 350 -9.42 -3.81 -12.12
C LEU A 350 -10.20 -3.92 -10.82
N LYS A 351 -10.82 -2.82 -10.38
CA LYS A 351 -11.68 -2.80 -9.20
C LYS A 351 -12.89 -3.72 -9.35
N HIS A 352 -13.57 -3.69 -10.49
CA HIS A 352 -14.69 -4.58 -10.79
C HIS A 352 -14.26 -6.06 -10.73
N SER A 353 -13.13 -6.39 -11.36
CA SER A 353 -12.57 -7.75 -11.33
C SER A 353 -12.27 -8.21 -9.90
N ILE A 354 -11.71 -7.33 -9.06
CA ILE A 354 -11.47 -7.63 -7.64
C ILE A 354 -12.80 -7.88 -6.91
N GLN A 355 -13.80 -7.00 -7.09
CA GLN A 355 -15.10 -7.14 -6.44
C GLN A 355 -15.80 -8.45 -6.80
N GLU A 356 -15.83 -8.82 -8.08
CA GLU A 356 -16.43 -10.07 -8.56
C GLU A 356 -15.73 -11.29 -7.94
N ARG A 357 -14.40 -11.24 -7.84
CA ARG A 357 -13.59 -12.34 -7.30
C ARG A 357 -13.69 -12.46 -5.79
N ILE A 358 -13.70 -11.34 -5.07
CA ILE A 358 -13.99 -11.31 -3.64
C ILE A 358 -15.36 -11.94 -3.40
N GLN A 359 -16.40 -11.54 -4.14
CA GLN A 359 -17.74 -12.09 -3.95
C GLN A 359 -17.81 -13.61 -4.18
N ASN A 360 -17.16 -14.10 -5.23
CA ASN A 360 -17.07 -15.54 -5.49
C ASN A 360 -16.28 -16.28 -4.41
N GLY A 361 -15.14 -15.72 -4.00
CA GLY A 361 -14.29 -16.26 -2.94
C GLY A 361 -14.99 -16.28 -1.57
N LEU A 362 -15.84 -15.29 -1.28
CA LEU A 362 -16.68 -15.26 -0.07
C LEU A 362 -17.67 -16.43 -0.04
N THR A 363 -18.36 -16.70 -1.15
CA THR A 363 -19.28 -17.84 -1.26
C THR A 363 -18.53 -19.15 -1.12
N GLU A 364 -17.38 -19.29 -1.77
CA GLU A 364 -16.54 -20.49 -1.66
C GLU A 364 -16.01 -20.70 -0.24
N PHE A 365 -15.54 -19.64 0.41
CA PHE A 365 -14.99 -19.73 1.76
C PHE A 365 -16.07 -20.04 2.80
N SER A 366 -17.23 -19.39 2.69
CA SER A 366 -18.40 -19.70 3.52
C SER A 366 -18.85 -21.15 3.35
N ASN A 367 -18.93 -21.63 2.11
CA ASN A 367 -19.27 -23.03 1.82
C ASN A 367 -18.22 -24.00 2.37
N HIS A 368 -16.94 -23.64 2.42
CA HIS A 368 -15.90 -24.46 3.03
C HIS A 368 -16.06 -24.54 4.56
N CYS A 369 -16.36 -23.41 5.21
CA CYS A 369 -16.64 -23.36 6.65
C CYS A 369 -17.89 -24.20 7.01
N ILE A 370 -18.97 -24.10 6.22
CA ILE A 370 -20.25 -24.80 6.47
C ILE A 370 -20.21 -26.28 6.01
N GLY A 371 -19.63 -26.55 4.83
CA GLY A 371 -19.55 -27.87 4.19
C GLY A 371 -18.60 -28.85 4.88
N SER A 372 -17.88 -28.39 5.91
CA SER A 372 -17.15 -29.25 6.83
C SER A 372 -18.07 -30.14 7.69
N GLY A 373 -19.41 -29.97 7.64
CA GLY A 373 -20.37 -30.66 8.54
C GLY A 373 -21.15 -31.87 8.01
N ILE A 374 -20.83 -32.49 6.85
CA ILE A 374 -21.57 -33.70 6.39
C ILE A 374 -20.69 -34.95 6.52
N GLY A 375 -20.85 -35.66 7.64
CA GLY A 375 -20.26 -36.97 7.94
C GLY A 375 -20.11 -37.22 9.46
N PRO A 376 -20.15 -38.48 9.93
CA PRO A 376 -20.04 -38.80 11.36
C PRO A 376 -18.67 -38.45 11.99
N ASP A 377 -17.62 -38.27 11.18
CA ASP A 377 -16.24 -37.99 11.62
C ASP A 377 -15.77 -36.54 11.33
N LYS A 378 -16.66 -35.62 10.97
CA LYS A 378 -16.25 -34.25 10.61
C LYS A 378 -16.72 -33.17 11.60
N PRO A 379 -15.87 -32.18 11.92
CA PRO A 379 -16.17 -31.16 12.91
C PRO A 379 -17.31 -30.24 12.44
N VAL A 380 -18.38 -30.21 13.21
CA VAL A 380 -19.45 -29.22 13.07
C VAL A 380 -19.00 -27.95 13.80
N LEU A 381 -19.21 -26.78 13.19
CA LEU A 381 -18.99 -25.50 13.88
C LEU A 381 -20.05 -25.35 14.98
N THR A 382 -19.59 -25.14 16.21
CA THR A 382 -20.47 -25.00 17.37
C THR A 382 -19.94 -23.93 18.32
N THR A 383 -20.85 -23.21 18.96
CA THR A 383 -20.55 -22.33 20.10
C THR A 383 -20.36 -23.13 21.39
N PHE A 384 -20.93 -24.33 21.46
CA PHE A 384 -20.85 -25.23 22.59
C PHE A 384 -19.58 -26.09 22.52
N ASN A 385 -18.88 -26.14 23.65
CA ASN A 385 -17.77 -27.05 23.89
C ASN A 385 -17.97 -27.71 25.27
N ALA A 386 -18.04 -29.04 25.30
CA ALA A 386 -18.25 -29.81 26.52
C ALA A 386 -17.14 -29.56 27.56
N ASP A 387 -15.90 -29.31 27.12
CA ASP A 387 -14.77 -29.07 28.00
C ASP A 387 -14.94 -27.75 28.78
N LEU A 388 -15.56 -26.73 28.17
CA LEU A 388 -15.79 -25.43 28.79
C LEU A 388 -16.87 -25.43 29.88
N VAL A 389 -17.77 -26.41 29.86
CA VAL A 389 -18.83 -26.58 30.87
C VAL A 389 -18.49 -27.63 31.93
N SER A 390 -17.35 -28.31 31.82
CA SER A 390 -16.92 -29.38 32.73
C SER A 390 -16.97 -28.96 34.20
N TYR A 391 -16.32 -27.85 34.55
CA TYR A 391 -16.31 -27.31 35.91
C TYR A 391 -17.71 -26.97 36.44
N TRP A 392 -18.60 -26.46 35.58
CA TRP A 392 -19.97 -26.18 35.98
C TRP A 392 -20.75 -27.47 36.25
N ASN A 393 -20.64 -28.44 35.35
CA ASN A 393 -21.31 -29.74 35.49
C ASN A 393 -20.82 -30.51 36.73
N ASP A 394 -19.53 -30.44 37.04
CA ASP A 394 -18.96 -31.07 38.23
C ASP A 394 -19.44 -30.37 39.50
N PHE A 395 -19.48 -29.04 39.51
CA PHE A 395 -20.06 -28.26 40.60
C PHE A 395 -21.56 -28.54 40.81
N GLU A 396 -22.33 -28.65 39.73
CA GLU A 396 -23.76 -28.96 39.79
C GLU A 396 -24.01 -30.36 40.38
N LYS A 397 -23.24 -31.36 39.96
CA LYS A 397 -23.29 -32.71 40.56
C LYS A 397 -22.96 -32.71 42.05
N GLU A 398 -21.94 -31.97 42.47
CA GLU A 398 -21.60 -31.83 43.89
C GLU A 398 -22.73 -31.15 44.68
N ALA A 399 -23.31 -30.08 44.13
CA ALA A 399 -24.42 -29.37 44.74
C ALA A 399 -25.68 -30.24 44.86
N GLU A 400 -26.02 -31.03 43.84
CA GLU A 400 -27.12 -32.00 43.86
C GLU A 400 -26.91 -33.09 44.91
N GLN A 401 -25.69 -33.63 45.02
CA GLN A 401 -25.35 -34.62 46.04
C GLN A 401 -25.53 -34.06 47.45
N ILE A 402 -25.08 -32.83 47.70
CA ILE A 402 -25.27 -32.17 48.99
C ILE A 402 -26.76 -31.95 49.25
N THR A 403 -27.51 -31.43 48.29
CA THR A 403 -28.94 -31.13 48.44
C THR A 403 -29.76 -32.40 48.71
N SER A 404 -29.43 -33.51 48.03
CA SER A 404 -30.07 -34.81 48.27
C SER A 404 -29.80 -35.42 49.65
N GLN A 405 -28.71 -35.02 50.33
CA GLN A 405 -28.46 -35.41 51.74
C GLN A 405 -29.31 -34.60 52.74
N PHE A 406 -29.84 -33.46 52.32
CA PHE A 406 -30.68 -32.59 53.15
C PHE A 406 -32.17 -32.63 52.78
N GLU A 407 -32.57 -33.37 51.73
CA GLU A 407 -33.98 -33.67 51.47
C GLU A 407 -34.49 -34.67 52.53
N PRO A 408 -35.48 -34.29 53.37
CA PRO A 408 -36.12 -35.27 54.24
C PRO A 408 -36.87 -36.26 53.35
N SER A 409 -36.61 -37.55 53.55
CA SER A 409 -37.44 -38.62 53.01
C SER A 409 -38.91 -38.25 53.19
N SER A 410 -39.60 -37.96 52.08
CA SER A 410 -41.03 -37.64 52.11
C SER A 410 -41.78 -38.79 52.79
N PRO A 411 -42.74 -38.48 53.69
CA PRO A 411 -43.49 -39.47 54.46
C PRO A 411 -44.43 -40.33 53.61
#